data_AF-A0A1A0DPZ3-F1
#
_entry.id   AF-A0A1A0DPZ3-F1
#
_cell.length_a   1.000
_cell.length_b   1.000
_cell.length_c   1.000
_cell.angle_alpha   90.00
_cell.angle_beta   90.00
_cell.angle_gamma   90.00
#
_symmetry.space_group_name_H-M   'P 1'
#
loop_
_entity.id
_entity.type
_entity.pdbx_description
1 polymer ?
#
loop_
_entity_poly.entity_id
_entity_poly.type
_entity_poly.pdbx_seq_one_letter_code
_entity_poly.pdbx_strand_id
1 'polypeptide(L)'
;MKLHFDHALVTQLLAHAEAAKEHTPTFDQLYEPTFLKDGKETQSPSYDDIDLTKVPAGLMLVGDNGIYLMSNGKPALKDPERTGNLVAYAFEADPQKKPDDWWHVKRAAFGGDDGAEFLAAKAIRNALEATKGGRFWLDVSPTRISSPYLAPPRRKRALASKK
;
A
#
# COMPACT_ATOMS: atom_id res chain seq x y z
N MET A 1 -0.25 7.84 -13.23
CA MET A 1 -0.45 9.21 -12.70
C MET A 1 0.01 9.26 -11.26
N LYS A 2 0.54 10.41 -10.82
CA LYS A 2 1.03 10.57 -9.46
C LYS A 2 -0.14 10.82 -8.48
N LEU A 3 -0.32 9.91 -7.52
CA LEU A 3 -1.26 10.04 -6.41
C LEU A 3 -0.48 10.39 -5.15
N HIS A 4 -0.94 11.41 -4.42
CA HIS A 4 -0.31 11.88 -3.21
C HIS A 4 -1.11 11.49 -1.98
N PHE A 5 -0.42 11.20 -0.88
CA PHE A 5 -1.02 10.78 0.38
C PHE A 5 -0.38 11.53 1.54
N ASP A 6 -1.07 11.57 2.67
CA ASP A 6 -0.51 12.11 3.91
C ASP A 6 0.64 11.21 4.40
N HIS A 7 1.84 11.79 4.54
CA HIS A 7 3.06 11.04 4.84
C HIS A 7 3.03 10.43 6.26
N ALA A 8 2.53 11.19 7.24
CA ALA A 8 2.46 10.74 8.62
C ALA A 8 1.45 9.60 8.77
N LEU A 9 0.30 9.70 8.10
CA LEU A 9 -0.72 8.68 8.09
C LEU A 9 -0.24 7.39 7.41
N VAL A 10 0.44 7.48 6.27
CA VAL A 10 1.05 6.30 5.62
C VAL A 10 2.11 5.65 6.53
N THR A 11 2.88 6.45 7.26
CA THR A 11 3.84 5.95 8.27
C THR A 11 3.13 5.19 9.38
N GLN A 12 2.00 5.71 9.90
CA GLN A 12 1.20 5.04 10.93
C GLN A 12 0.59 3.73 10.42
N LEU A 13 0.06 3.71 9.20
CA LEU A 13 -0.48 2.50 8.59
C LEU A 13 0.60 1.43 8.43
N LEU A 14 1.79 1.81 7.95
CA LEU A 14 2.92 0.88 7.80
C LEU A 14 3.36 0.32 9.16
N ALA A 15 3.49 1.18 10.17
CA ALA A 15 3.89 0.75 11.51
C ALA A 15 2.91 -0.27 12.09
N HIS A 16 1.60 -0.05 11.91
CA HIS A 16 0.58 -1.01 12.32
C HIS A 16 0.69 -2.34 11.56
N ALA A 17 0.84 -2.30 10.23
CA ALA A 17 1.00 -3.52 9.43
C ALA A 17 2.24 -4.33 9.86
N GLU A 18 3.35 -3.67 10.16
CA GLU A 18 4.60 -4.33 10.59
C GLU A 18 4.53 -4.90 12.01
N ALA A 19 3.73 -4.30 12.89
CA ALA A 19 3.55 -4.77 14.26
C ALA A 19 2.54 -5.94 14.36
N ALA A 20 1.67 -6.12 13.37
CA ALA A 20 0.68 -7.17 13.35
C ALA A 20 1.31 -8.56 13.16
N LYS A 21 0.72 -9.58 13.80
CA LYS A 21 1.15 -10.99 13.68
C LYS A 21 0.48 -11.72 12.52
N GLU A 22 -0.66 -11.21 12.08
CA GLU A 22 -1.48 -11.78 11.03
C GLU A 22 -1.87 -10.67 10.05
N HIS A 23 -2.03 -11.05 8.79
CA HIS A 23 -2.30 -10.10 7.71
C HIS A 23 -3.41 -10.60 6.79
N THR A 24 -4.23 -9.67 6.34
CA THR A 24 -5.31 -9.93 5.39
C THR A 24 -4.69 -10.05 3.99
N PRO A 25 -4.91 -11.16 3.27
CA PRO A 25 -4.43 -11.32 1.90
C PRO A 25 -5.27 -10.49 0.91
N THR A 26 -4.70 -10.16 -0.26
CA THR A 26 -5.50 -9.77 -1.43
C THR A 26 -6.20 -10.98 -2.03
N PHE A 27 -7.12 -10.73 -2.97
CA PHE A 27 -7.78 -11.81 -3.71
C PHE A 27 -6.77 -12.72 -4.41
N ASP A 28 -5.78 -12.17 -5.11
CA ASP A 28 -4.73 -12.96 -5.78
C ASP A 28 -3.92 -13.78 -4.79
N GLN A 29 -3.56 -13.21 -3.64
CA GLN A 29 -2.84 -13.93 -2.58
C GLN A 29 -3.66 -15.09 -2.00
N LEU A 30 -5.00 -15.09 -2.05
CA LEU A 30 -5.79 -16.26 -1.64
C LEU A 30 -5.43 -17.50 -2.46
N TYR A 31 -5.09 -17.33 -3.74
CA TYR A 31 -4.78 -18.42 -4.67
C TYR A 31 -3.31 -18.81 -4.69
N GLU A 32 -2.45 -18.14 -3.89
CA GLU A 32 -1.04 -18.46 -3.79
C GLU A 32 -0.83 -19.62 -2.80
N PRO A 33 -0.37 -20.81 -3.25
CA PRO A 33 -0.26 -21.99 -2.38
C PRO A 33 0.65 -21.78 -1.16
N THR A 34 1.59 -20.83 -1.25
CA THR A 34 2.52 -20.51 -0.15
C THR A 34 1.83 -19.94 1.08
N PHE A 35 0.60 -19.41 0.97
CA PHE A 35 -0.15 -18.87 2.10
C PHE A 35 -1.17 -19.85 2.67
N LEU A 36 -1.35 -21.02 2.06
CA LEU A 36 -2.24 -22.06 2.61
C LEU A 36 -1.73 -22.58 3.97
N LYS A 37 -2.67 -22.97 4.83
CA LYS A 37 -2.37 -23.75 6.04
C LYS A 37 -1.74 -25.09 5.66
N ASP A 38 -0.90 -25.61 6.55
CA ASP A 38 -0.20 -26.86 6.28
C ASP A 38 -1.18 -28.02 6.04
N GLY A 39 -0.92 -28.82 5.00
CA GLY A 39 -1.78 -29.92 4.59
C GLY A 39 -3.08 -29.51 3.87
N LYS A 40 -3.28 -28.23 3.57
CA LYS A 40 -4.39 -27.78 2.71
C LYS A 40 -3.96 -27.76 1.25
N GLU A 41 -4.73 -28.45 0.42
CA GLU A 41 -4.67 -28.37 -1.04
C GLU A 41 -6.09 -28.14 -1.57
N THR A 42 -6.30 -27.02 -2.26
CA THR A 42 -7.60 -26.67 -2.84
C THR A 42 -7.38 -25.79 -4.06
N GLN A 43 -8.25 -25.95 -5.06
CA GLN A 43 -8.29 -25.08 -6.24
C GLN A 43 -9.18 -23.84 -6.04
N SER A 44 -9.96 -23.83 -4.95
CA SER A 44 -10.88 -22.74 -4.59
C SER A 44 -10.71 -22.38 -3.11
N PRO A 45 -9.57 -21.77 -2.73
CA PRO A 45 -9.31 -21.41 -1.35
C PRO A 45 -10.27 -20.34 -0.83
N SER A 46 -10.70 -20.51 0.41
CA SER A 46 -11.38 -19.48 1.19
C SER A 46 -10.40 -18.81 2.16
N TYR A 47 -10.79 -17.69 2.77
CA TYR A 47 -9.99 -17.05 3.83
C TYR A 47 -9.68 -18.01 5.00
N ASP A 48 -10.55 -18.98 5.28
CA ASP A 48 -10.35 -19.96 6.36
C ASP A 48 -9.26 -20.99 6.04
N ASP A 49 -8.87 -21.13 4.78
CA ASP A 49 -7.79 -22.02 4.35
C ASP A 49 -6.40 -21.37 4.41
N ILE A 50 -6.35 -20.05 4.62
CA ILE A 50 -5.12 -19.26 4.62
C ILE A 50 -4.52 -19.20 6.02
N ASP A 51 -3.21 -19.44 6.11
CA ASP A 51 -2.42 -19.09 7.27
C ASP A 51 -2.05 -17.61 7.20
N LEU A 52 -2.81 -16.80 7.93
CA LEU A 52 -2.66 -15.34 7.93
C LEU A 52 -1.30 -14.88 8.49
N THR A 53 -0.54 -15.75 9.16
CA THR A 53 0.82 -15.45 9.61
C THR A 53 1.86 -15.57 8.49
N LYS A 54 1.52 -16.27 7.39
CA LYS A 54 2.38 -16.38 6.19
C LYS A 54 2.19 -15.21 5.24
N VAL A 55 1.06 -14.50 5.31
CA VAL A 55 0.79 -13.32 4.48
C VAL A 55 1.74 -12.19 4.90
N PRO A 56 2.48 -11.56 3.97
CA PRO A 56 3.46 -10.55 4.32
C PRO A 56 2.82 -9.24 4.80
N ALA A 57 3.51 -8.55 5.70
CA ALA A 57 3.17 -7.19 6.09
C ALA A 57 3.28 -6.22 4.90
N GLY A 58 2.29 -5.33 4.79
CA GLY A 58 2.28 -4.29 3.77
C GLY A 58 1.05 -3.39 3.86
N LEU A 59 0.86 -2.58 2.84
CA LEU A 59 -0.35 -1.77 2.69
C LEU A 59 -1.16 -2.27 1.49
N MET A 60 -2.47 -2.16 1.57
CA MET A 60 -3.36 -2.32 0.42
C MET A 60 -3.56 -0.96 -0.22
N LEU A 61 -3.30 -0.84 -1.52
CA LEU A 61 -3.82 0.26 -2.34
C LEU A 61 -5.19 -0.15 -2.85
N VAL A 62 -6.23 0.46 -2.32
CA VAL A 62 -7.61 0.15 -2.65
C VAL A 62 -8.15 1.21 -3.60
N GLY A 63 -8.80 0.76 -4.68
CA GLY A 63 -9.61 1.59 -5.55
C GLY A 63 -11.05 1.12 -5.48
N ASP A 64 -11.92 1.91 -4.85
CA ASP A 64 -13.36 1.67 -4.71
C ASP A 64 -14.11 3.03 -4.75
N ASN A 65 -14.69 3.48 -3.62
CA ASN A 65 -15.10 4.86 -3.39
C ASN A 65 -13.87 5.75 -3.11
N GLY A 66 -13.14 6.05 -4.16
CA GLY A 66 -11.88 6.80 -4.15
C GLY A 66 -10.66 5.91 -4.36
N ILE A 67 -9.49 6.44 -4.05
CA ILE A 67 -8.25 5.65 -3.93
C ILE A 67 -7.63 5.93 -2.57
N TYR A 68 -7.28 4.89 -1.83
CA TYR A 68 -6.64 5.02 -0.53
C TYR A 68 -5.67 3.88 -0.21
N LEU A 69 -4.82 4.14 0.78
CA LEU A 69 -3.97 3.15 1.41
C LEU A 69 -4.57 2.72 2.75
N MET A 70 -4.49 1.43 3.06
CA MET A 70 -4.83 0.89 4.37
C MET A 70 -3.88 -0.21 4.81
N SER A 71 -3.74 -0.41 6.12
CA SER A 71 -2.95 -1.52 6.66
C SER A 71 -3.62 -2.87 6.36
N ASN A 72 -2.84 -3.88 5.98
CA ASN A 72 -3.33 -5.26 5.90
C ASN A 72 -3.25 -6.04 7.24
N GLY A 73 -2.56 -5.52 8.26
CA GLY A 73 -2.42 -6.16 9.57
C GLY A 73 -3.74 -6.36 10.34
N LYS A 74 -3.78 -7.40 11.17
CA LYS A 74 -4.91 -7.75 12.06
C LYS A 74 -4.58 -7.56 13.55
N PRO A 75 -5.56 -7.14 14.38
CA PRO A 75 -6.90 -6.68 14.00
C PRO A 75 -6.83 -5.41 13.13
N ALA A 76 -7.89 -5.13 12.38
CA ALA A 76 -7.90 -3.96 11.50
C ALA A 76 -7.73 -2.66 12.31
N LEU A 77 -6.83 -1.79 11.87
CA LEU A 77 -6.60 -0.50 12.52
C LEU A 77 -7.84 0.38 12.36
N LYS A 78 -8.46 0.75 13.48
CA LYS A 78 -9.67 1.58 13.49
C LYS A 78 -9.35 3.06 13.39
N ASP A 79 -10.20 3.79 12.70
CA ASP A 79 -10.18 5.24 12.71
C ASP A 79 -10.84 5.73 14.02
N PRO A 80 -10.13 6.51 14.86
CA PRO A 80 -10.72 7.02 16.10
C PRO A 80 -11.82 8.07 15.87
N GLU A 81 -11.84 8.71 14.70
CA GLU A 81 -12.76 9.82 14.37
C GLU A 81 -13.90 9.41 13.43
N ARG A 82 -13.85 8.19 12.88
CA ARG A 82 -14.79 7.72 11.85
C ARG A 82 -15.22 6.28 12.09
N THR A 83 -16.42 5.93 11.64
CA THR A 83 -16.86 4.53 11.58
C THR A 83 -16.06 3.81 10.50
N GLY A 84 -15.10 2.97 10.88
CA GLY A 84 -14.37 2.13 9.93
C GLY A 84 -12.91 1.90 10.29
N ASN A 85 -12.15 1.49 9.28
CA ASN A 85 -10.70 1.35 9.38
C ASN A 85 -10.03 2.69 9.06
N LEU A 86 -8.87 2.93 9.66
CA LEU A 86 -8.04 4.08 9.32
C LEU A 86 -7.46 3.90 7.92
N VAL A 87 -7.64 4.92 7.07
CA VAL A 87 -7.18 4.91 5.67
C VAL A 87 -6.54 6.26 5.30
N ALA A 88 -5.54 6.23 4.42
CA ALA A 88 -4.96 7.42 3.83
C ALA A 88 -5.50 7.58 2.40
N TYR A 89 -6.43 8.50 2.18
CA TYR A 89 -6.91 8.82 0.84
C TYR A 89 -5.85 9.52 0.00
N ALA A 90 -5.80 9.17 -1.28
CA ALA A 90 -5.10 9.95 -2.29
C ALA A 90 -5.77 11.32 -2.42
N PHE A 91 -5.01 12.41 -2.36
CA PHE A 91 -5.56 13.78 -2.45
C PHE A 91 -6.33 14.02 -3.76
N GLU A 92 -5.94 13.34 -4.83
CA GLU A 92 -6.55 13.45 -6.16
C GLU A 92 -7.87 12.65 -6.28
N ALA A 93 -8.08 11.65 -5.41
CA ALA A 93 -9.20 10.72 -5.49
C ALA A 93 -9.90 10.54 -4.13
N ASP A 94 -9.89 11.56 -3.29
CA ASP A 94 -10.61 11.60 -2.01
C ASP A 94 -12.06 12.07 -2.28
N PRO A 95 -13.09 11.23 -2.12
CA PRO A 95 -14.47 11.61 -2.44
C PRO A 95 -15.00 12.76 -1.59
N GLN A 96 -14.45 13.00 -0.40
CA GLN A 96 -14.87 14.12 0.45
C GLN A 96 -14.29 15.44 -0.03
N LYS A 97 -13.09 15.42 -0.63
CA LYS A 97 -12.40 16.62 -1.12
C LYS A 97 -12.59 16.87 -2.61
N LYS A 98 -12.90 15.81 -3.37
CA LYS A 98 -13.05 15.79 -4.84
C LYS A 98 -14.36 15.10 -5.25
N PRO A 99 -15.52 15.53 -4.72
CA PRO A 99 -16.80 14.81 -4.91
C PRO A 99 -17.17 14.60 -6.38
N ASP A 100 -16.83 15.54 -7.26
CA ASP A 100 -17.22 15.49 -8.68
C ASP A 100 -16.19 14.77 -9.58
N ASP A 101 -14.94 14.63 -9.12
CA ASP A 101 -13.80 14.22 -9.97
C ASP A 101 -13.14 12.90 -9.55
N TRP A 102 -13.35 12.45 -8.30
CA TRP A 102 -12.61 11.31 -7.76
C TRP A 102 -12.76 10.05 -8.63
N TRP A 103 -13.93 9.85 -9.24
CA TRP A 103 -14.24 8.68 -10.06
C TRP A 103 -13.50 8.68 -11.40
N HIS A 104 -13.29 9.86 -11.99
CA HIS A 104 -12.48 10.03 -13.20
C HIS A 104 -11.02 9.71 -12.90
N VAL A 105 -10.51 10.20 -11.77
CA VAL A 105 -9.16 9.90 -11.30
C VAL A 105 -9.00 8.41 -10.98
N LYS A 106 -9.98 7.81 -10.29
CA LYS A 106 -10.00 6.37 -10.01
C LYS A 106 -9.92 5.56 -11.28
N ARG A 107 -10.76 5.88 -12.28
CA ARG A 107 -10.75 5.19 -13.58
C ARG A 107 -9.43 5.34 -14.32
N ALA A 108 -8.82 6.53 -14.30
CA ALA A 108 -7.56 6.80 -14.98
C ALA A 108 -6.34 6.16 -14.29
N ALA A 109 -6.36 6.05 -12.95
CA ALA A 109 -5.26 5.49 -12.17
C ALA A 109 -5.41 4.00 -11.93
N PHE A 110 -6.54 3.56 -11.40
CA PHE A 110 -6.78 2.21 -10.86
C PHE A 110 -7.64 1.34 -11.79
N GLY A 111 -8.39 1.96 -12.71
CA GLY A 111 -9.28 1.27 -13.63
C GLY A 111 -10.75 1.37 -13.23
N GLY A 112 -11.61 0.71 -14.01
CA GLY A 112 -13.06 0.77 -13.83
C GLY A 112 -13.54 0.03 -12.58
N ASP A 113 -12.98 -1.14 -12.32
CA ASP A 113 -13.44 -2.10 -11.31
C ASP A 113 -12.88 -1.81 -9.93
N ASP A 114 -13.57 -2.29 -8.90
CA ASP A 114 -13.14 -2.18 -7.52
C ASP A 114 -12.11 -3.26 -7.19
N GLY A 115 -11.08 -2.91 -6.41
CA GLY A 115 -10.01 -3.84 -6.12
C GLY A 115 -8.98 -3.33 -5.12
N ALA A 116 -8.07 -4.22 -4.75
CA ALA A 116 -7.00 -3.94 -3.80
C ALA A 116 -5.68 -4.57 -4.29
N GLU A 117 -4.64 -3.75 -4.34
CA GLU A 117 -3.29 -4.14 -4.75
C GLU A 117 -2.36 -4.19 -3.54
N PHE A 118 -1.63 -5.29 -3.37
CA PHE A 118 -0.70 -5.46 -2.26
C PHE A 118 0.60 -4.70 -2.51
N LEU A 119 0.96 -3.82 -1.57
CA LEU A 119 2.23 -3.11 -1.56
C LEU A 119 3.08 -3.57 -0.39
N ALA A 120 4.16 -4.30 -0.69
CA ALA A 120 5.06 -4.84 0.32
C ALA A 120 5.65 -3.74 1.23
N ALA A 121 5.73 -4.03 2.54
CA ALA A 121 6.24 -3.11 3.54
C ALA A 121 7.60 -2.46 3.17
N LYS A 122 8.52 -3.26 2.62
CA LYS A 122 9.82 -2.76 2.14
C LYS A 122 9.70 -1.67 1.07
N ALA A 123 8.78 -1.83 0.11
CA ALA A 123 8.56 -0.85 -0.95
C ALA A 123 7.97 0.45 -0.39
N ILE A 124 7.01 0.35 0.54
CA ILE A 124 6.42 1.50 1.22
C ILE A 124 7.48 2.24 2.05
N ARG A 125 8.31 1.51 2.81
CA ARG A 125 9.38 2.11 3.62
C ARG A 125 10.35 2.90 2.77
N ASN A 126 10.81 2.32 1.65
CA ASN A 126 11.70 3.01 0.72
C ASN A 126 11.05 4.27 0.14
N ALA A 127 9.77 4.21 -0.19
CA ALA A 127 9.01 5.34 -0.72
C ALA A 127 8.80 6.45 0.33
N LEU A 128 8.54 6.09 1.59
CA LEU A 128 8.46 7.04 2.71
C LEU A 128 9.79 7.78 2.90
N GLU A 129 10.92 7.07 2.86
CA GLU A 129 12.25 7.69 2.95
C GLU A 129 12.53 8.59 1.74
N ALA A 130 12.20 8.14 0.53
CA ALA A 130 12.41 8.92 -0.70
C ALA A 130 11.54 10.18 -0.78
N THR A 131 10.44 10.24 -0.02
CA THR A 131 9.52 11.37 0.01
C THR A 131 9.59 12.18 1.31
N LYS A 132 10.62 11.94 2.13
CA LYS A 132 10.82 12.63 3.41
C LYS A 132 10.86 14.14 3.21
N GLY A 133 10.03 14.85 3.98
CA GLY A 133 9.88 16.31 3.90
C GLY A 133 8.84 16.81 2.89
N GLY A 134 8.13 15.90 2.21
CA GLY A 134 7.01 16.21 1.33
C GLY A 134 5.84 15.25 1.55
N ARG A 135 4.91 15.23 0.58
CA ARG A 135 3.84 14.22 0.54
C ARG A 135 4.40 12.88 0.05
N PHE A 136 3.95 11.79 0.66
CA PHE A 136 4.14 10.46 0.10
C PHE A 136 3.42 10.37 -1.24
N TRP A 137 3.99 9.70 -2.23
CA TRP A 137 3.32 9.52 -3.51
C TRP A 137 3.66 8.19 -4.19
N LEU A 138 2.73 7.72 -5.01
CA LEU A 138 2.88 6.57 -5.90
C LEU A 138 2.52 7.01 -7.33
N ASP A 139 3.19 6.46 -8.33
CA ASP A 139 2.76 6.58 -9.72
C ASP A 139 1.96 5.34 -10.10
N VAL A 140 0.66 5.53 -10.32
CA VAL A 140 -0.35 4.48 -10.46
C VAL A 140 -1.04 4.61 -11.81
N SER A 141 -1.09 3.50 -12.53
CA SER A 141 -1.83 3.33 -13.78
C SER A 141 -2.49 1.94 -13.76
N PRO A 142 -3.49 1.68 -14.63
CA PRO A 142 -4.19 0.40 -14.63
C PRO A 142 -3.29 -0.83 -14.84
N THR A 143 -2.07 -0.62 -15.35
CA THR A 143 -1.12 -1.72 -15.64
C THR A 143 0.19 -1.62 -14.85
N ARG A 144 0.35 -0.61 -13.97
CA ARG A 144 1.60 -0.41 -13.24
C ARG A 144 1.41 0.46 -12.01
N ILE A 145 1.95 -0.01 -10.89
CA ILE A 145 2.21 0.78 -9.70
C ILE A 145 3.72 0.91 -9.54
N SER A 146 4.19 2.12 -9.27
CA SER A 146 5.60 2.36 -8.94
C SER A 146 5.73 3.41 -7.85
N SER A 147 6.83 3.35 -7.13
CA SER A 147 7.14 4.26 -6.05
C SER A 147 8.44 5.03 -6.34
N PRO A 148 8.71 6.11 -5.58
CA PRO A 148 9.90 6.92 -5.78
C PRO A 148 11.15 6.12 -5.46
N TYR A 149 12.13 6.15 -6.35
CA TYR A 149 13.39 5.44 -6.15
C TYR A 149 14.33 6.23 -5.23
N LEU A 150 14.88 5.56 -4.20
CA LEU A 150 16.01 6.08 -3.46
C LEU A 150 17.26 6.02 -4.35
N ALA A 151 17.73 7.16 -4.86
CA ALA A 151 19.04 7.21 -5.49
C ALA A 151 20.11 6.72 -4.47
N PRO A 152 21.09 5.91 -4.89
CA PRO A 152 22.17 5.52 -4.00
C PRO A 152 22.87 6.79 -3.47
N PRO A 153 23.33 6.79 -2.20
CA PRO A 153 24.00 7.95 -1.65
C PRO A 153 25.18 8.32 -2.55
N ARG A 154 25.22 9.57 -3.02
CA ARG A 154 26.35 10.10 -3.80
C ARG A 154 27.62 9.84 -2.98
N ARG A 155 28.50 8.94 -3.44
CA ARG A 155 29.85 8.82 -2.88
C ARG A 155 30.47 10.21 -2.92
N LYS A 156 30.85 10.76 -1.77
CA LYS A 156 31.69 11.98 -1.72
C LYS A 156 32.92 11.66 -2.58
N ARG A 157 33.12 12.42 -3.67
CA ARG A 157 34.38 12.37 -4.42
C ARG A 157 35.48 12.68 -3.41
N ALA A 158 36.30 11.70 -3.08
CA ALA A 158 37.55 11.98 -2.40
C ALA A 158 38.31 12.96 -3.30
N LEU A 159 38.63 14.15 -2.78
CA LEU A 159 39.56 15.03 -3.47
C LEU A 159 40.86 14.26 -3.59
N ALA A 160 41.20 13.85 -4.81
CA ALA A 160 42.54 13.37 -5.12
C ALA A 160 43.48 14.55 -4.87
N SER A 161 44.21 14.49 -3.75
CA SER A 161 45.32 15.39 -3.48
C SER A 161 46.39 15.09 -4.54
N LYS A 162 46.54 16.00 -5.50
CA LYS A 162 47.68 15.97 -6.43
C LYS A 162 48.93 16.37 -5.64
N LYS A 163 49.87 15.44 -5.54
CA LYS A 163 51.29 15.74 -5.25
C LYS A 163 51.97 16.16 -6.54
#